data_AF-K3ZJY1-F1
#
_entry.id   AF-K3ZJY1-F1
#
_cell.length_a   1.000
_cell.length_b   1.000
_cell.length_c   1.000
_cell.angle_alpha   90.00
_cell.angle_beta   90.00
_cell.angle_gamma   90.00
#
_symmetry.space_group_name_H-M   'P 1'
#
loop_
_entity.id
_entity.type
_entity.pdbx_description
1 polymer ?
#
loop_
_entity_poly.entity_id
_entity_poly.type
_entity_poly.pdbx_seq_one_letter_code
_entity_poly.pdbx_strand_id
1 'polypeptide(L)'
;MAQDYKQYEAVFLISLGIAATPMISILKDIINNMKQLHGDIESGDATNNSMSSSSFRPWRVYFYWVFREQGSFDWFRSIIDEVAEAEKMGVIEFNIYITSIYEEGDVRSGLIAMLHFLNYAKNGNDIISGTRVKAHFGRPNWWEVYKSIALNHQGQRVGVFYCGAQVLVKELRELARDFSRKTTTKFEFFKDTF
;
A
#
# COMPACT_ATOMS: atom_id res chain seq x y z
N MET A 1 5.11 -15.23 7.00
CA MET A 1 5.04 -14.10 6.06
C MET A 1 3.90 -13.14 6.35
N ALA A 2 2.62 -13.55 6.38
CA ALA A 2 1.53 -12.64 6.78
C ALA A 2 1.67 -12.06 8.20
N GLN A 3 2.44 -12.68 9.11
CA GLN A 3 2.69 -12.15 10.46
C GLN A 3 3.98 -11.30 10.57
N ASP A 4 4.89 -11.36 9.59
CA ASP A 4 6.24 -10.77 9.72
C ASP A 4 6.21 -9.25 9.61
N TYR A 5 5.14 -8.66 9.09
CA TYR A 5 5.02 -7.20 8.99
C TYR A 5 4.96 -6.51 10.37
N LYS A 6 4.56 -7.23 11.42
CA LYS A 6 4.37 -6.67 12.78
C LYS A 6 5.69 -6.25 13.43
N GLN A 7 6.84 -6.65 12.90
CA GLN A 7 8.15 -6.24 13.43
C GLN A 7 8.71 -4.94 12.84
N TYR A 8 7.92 -4.24 12.00
CA TYR A 8 8.35 -3.01 11.32
C TYR A 8 7.49 -1.82 11.71
N GLU A 9 8.12 -0.65 11.87
CA GLU A 9 7.44 0.62 12.12
C GLU A 9 6.66 1.09 10.88
N ALA A 10 7.18 0.77 9.70
CA ALA A 10 6.51 1.05 8.44
C ALA A 10 6.60 -0.13 7.48
N VAL A 11 5.58 -0.27 6.65
CA VAL A 11 5.48 -1.35 5.68
C VAL A 11 5.31 -0.78 4.29
N PHE A 12 6.09 -1.29 3.35
CA PHE A 12 6.00 -0.97 1.93
C PHE A 12 5.52 -2.19 1.15
N LEU A 13 4.22 -2.21 0.83
CA LEU A 13 3.54 -3.27 0.09
C LEU A 13 3.57 -2.95 -1.40
N ILE A 14 4.06 -3.88 -2.22
CA ILE A 14 4.16 -3.73 -3.67
C ILE A 14 3.49 -4.93 -4.35
N SER A 15 2.48 -4.67 -5.18
CA SER A 15 1.81 -5.69 -6.00
C SER A 15 2.00 -5.39 -7.48
N LEU A 16 2.44 -6.38 -8.27
CA LEU A 16 2.50 -6.28 -9.72
C LEU A 16 1.50 -7.27 -10.36
N GLY A 17 0.57 -6.74 -11.16
CA GLY A 17 -0.48 -7.49 -11.86
C GLY A 17 -1.78 -7.59 -11.08
N ILE A 18 -2.66 -8.50 -11.53
CA ILE A 18 -3.99 -8.73 -10.95
C ILE A 18 -3.89 -9.41 -9.57
N ALA A 19 -2.76 -10.08 -9.28
CA ALA A 19 -2.51 -10.80 -8.03
C ALA A 19 -2.14 -9.88 -6.85
N ALA A 20 -2.95 -8.85 -6.57
CA ALA A 20 -2.82 -8.04 -5.36
C ALA A 20 -3.44 -8.70 -4.13
N THR A 21 -4.26 -9.75 -4.31
CA THR A 21 -5.02 -10.42 -3.23
C THR A 21 -4.19 -10.72 -1.98
N PRO A 22 -2.94 -11.24 -2.06
CA PRO A 22 -2.15 -11.48 -0.86
C PRO A 22 -1.79 -10.19 -0.11
N MET A 23 -1.41 -9.14 -0.84
CA MET A 23 -1.07 -7.84 -0.26
C MET A 23 -2.31 -7.12 0.28
N ILE A 24 -3.46 -7.29 -0.36
CA ILE A 24 -4.74 -6.82 0.14
C ILE A 24 -5.11 -7.54 1.44
N SER A 25 -4.85 -8.84 1.56
CA SER A 25 -5.08 -9.56 2.83
C SER A 25 -4.20 -9.03 3.96
N ILE A 26 -2.93 -8.73 3.68
CA ILE A 26 -2.02 -8.11 4.66
C ILE A 26 -2.54 -6.71 5.04
N LEU A 27 -2.96 -5.93 4.05
CA LEU A 27 -3.54 -4.62 4.29
C LEU A 27 -4.78 -4.70 5.18
N LYS A 28 -5.70 -5.64 4.91
CA LYS A 28 -6.89 -5.91 5.73
C LYS A 28 -6.55 -6.29 7.16
N ASP A 29 -5.56 -7.16 7.35
CA ASP A 29 -5.12 -7.54 8.70
C ASP A 29 -4.56 -6.31 9.43
N ILE A 30 -3.74 -5.49 8.78
CA ILE A 30 -3.24 -4.23 9.36
C ILE A 30 -4.41 -3.32 9.76
N ILE A 31 -5.38 -3.12 8.88
CA ILE A 31 -6.57 -2.27 9.12
C ILE A 31 -7.39 -2.76 10.31
N ASN A 32 -7.72 -4.05 10.35
CA ASN A 32 -8.54 -4.62 11.41
C ASN A 32 -7.83 -4.53 12.77
N ASN A 33 -6.52 -4.79 12.81
CA ASN A 33 -5.73 -4.65 14.02
C ASN A 33 -5.63 -3.19 14.51
N MET A 34 -5.72 -2.20 13.61
CA MET A 34 -5.76 -0.78 13.99
C MET A 34 -7.13 -0.35 14.52
N LYS A 35 -8.23 -0.84 13.93
CA LYS A 35 -9.60 -0.53 14.37
C LYS A 35 -9.89 -1.03 15.79
N GLN A 36 -9.44 -2.23 16.14
CA GLN A 36 -9.63 -2.78 17.49
C GLN A 36 -9.04 -1.88 18.59
N LEU A 37 -7.87 -1.27 18.35
CA LEU A 37 -7.23 -0.37 19.31
C LEU A 37 -7.99 0.94 19.53
N HIS A 38 -8.62 1.50 18.50
CA HIS A 38 -9.42 2.72 18.67
C HIS A 38 -10.73 2.44 19.45
N GLY A 39 -11.35 1.26 19.24
CA GLY A 39 -12.56 0.86 19.96
C GLY A 39 -12.35 0.60 21.46
N ASP A 40 -11.17 0.10 21.84
CA ASP A 40 -10.81 -0.15 23.24
C ASP A 40 -10.53 1.14 24.04
N ILE A 41 -10.23 2.26 23.36
CA ILE A 41 -9.97 3.56 24.02
C ILE A 41 -11.28 4.34 24.28
N GLU A 42 -12.31 4.16 23.46
CA GLU A 42 -13.62 4.79 23.66
C GLU A 42 -14.51 4.05 24.67
N SER A 43 -14.25 2.75 24.88
CA SER A 43 -14.93 1.94 25.89
C SER A 43 -14.18 2.07 27.22
N GLY A 44 -14.43 3.16 27.95
CA GLY A 44 -13.78 3.48 29.23
C GLY A 44 -14.11 2.51 30.37
N ASP A 45 -13.66 1.26 30.28
CA ASP A 45 -13.69 0.31 31.38
C ASP A 45 -12.26 0.06 31.89
N ALA A 46 -11.83 0.97 32.76
CA ALA A 46 -10.54 0.90 33.45
C ALA A 46 -10.62 -0.14 34.57
N THR A 47 -10.65 -1.43 34.23
CA THR A 47 -10.46 -2.50 35.21
C THR A 47 -9.49 -3.59 34.73
N ASN A 48 -8.33 -3.58 35.37
CA ASN A 48 -7.46 -4.72 35.68
C ASN A 48 -6.74 -5.48 34.55
N ASN A 49 -5.44 -5.17 34.47
CA ASN A 49 -4.36 -6.16 34.55
C ASN A 49 -4.30 -7.22 33.43
N SER A 50 -3.85 -6.81 32.24
CA SER A 50 -3.03 -7.69 31.40
C SER A 50 -1.79 -6.95 30.92
N MET A 51 -0.67 -7.18 31.60
CA MET A 51 0.65 -6.99 31.03
C MET A 51 0.81 -8.06 29.93
N SER A 52 0.41 -7.77 28.68
CA SER A 52 0.79 -8.63 27.55
C SER A 52 0.93 -7.86 26.24
N SER A 53 2.19 -7.65 25.86
CA SER A 53 2.67 -7.16 24.57
C SER A 53 2.10 -5.81 24.11
N SER A 54 2.86 -4.74 24.34
CA SER A 54 2.94 -3.64 23.36
C SER A 54 3.45 -4.25 22.05
N SER A 55 2.55 -4.89 21.32
CA SER A 55 2.83 -5.46 20.02
C SER A 55 3.26 -4.31 19.14
N PHE A 56 4.54 -4.29 18.81
CA PHE A 56 5.09 -3.43 17.78
C PHE A 56 4.20 -3.59 16.54
N ARG A 57 3.75 -2.48 15.96
CA ARG A 57 2.80 -2.48 14.85
C ARG A 57 3.20 -1.35 13.91
N PRO A 58 3.05 -1.54 12.60
CA PRO A 58 3.36 -0.49 11.65
C PRO A 58 2.36 0.65 11.82
N TRP A 59 2.89 1.86 12.04
CA TRP A 59 2.10 3.09 12.11
C TRP A 59 1.95 3.75 10.73
N ARG A 60 2.61 3.20 9.70
CA ARG A 60 2.55 3.68 8.33
C ARG A 60 2.58 2.54 7.31
N VAL A 61 1.67 2.57 6.34
CA VAL A 61 1.63 1.63 5.23
C VAL A 61 1.69 2.38 3.90
N TYR A 62 2.66 2.02 3.06
CA TYR A 62 2.76 2.45 1.68
C TYR A 62 2.32 1.30 0.78
N PHE A 63 1.19 1.45 0.10
CA PHE A 63 0.70 0.44 -0.83
C PHE A 63 0.90 0.92 -2.27
N TYR A 64 1.68 0.19 -3.05
CA TYR A 64 1.90 0.46 -4.46
C TYR A 64 1.38 -0.70 -5.29
N TRP A 65 0.32 -0.44 -6.04
CA TRP A 65 -0.25 -1.39 -6.96
C TRP A 65 0.07 -1.01 -8.40
N VAL A 66 0.82 -1.86 -9.07
CA VAL A 66 1.17 -1.68 -10.48
C VAL A 66 0.48 -2.77 -11.29
N PHE A 67 -0.31 -2.43 -12.29
CA PHE A 67 -0.91 -3.43 -13.17
C PHE A 67 -1.02 -2.93 -14.61
N ARG A 68 -1.17 -3.88 -15.54
CA ARG A 68 -1.52 -3.59 -16.93
C ARG A 68 -3.02 -3.82 -17.07
N GLU A 69 -3.73 -2.87 -17.66
CA GLU A 69 -5.17 -3.00 -17.88
C GLU A 69 -5.48 -4.19 -18.80
N GLN A 70 -6.34 -5.10 -18.33
CA GLN A 70 -7.09 -6.05 -19.14
C GLN A 70 -8.42 -6.35 -18.43
N GLY A 71 -9.55 -5.87 -18.98
CA GLY A 71 -10.90 -6.26 -18.54
C GLY A 71 -11.57 -5.36 -17.49
N SER A 72 -12.69 -5.84 -16.93
CA SER A 72 -13.54 -5.10 -15.98
C SER A 72 -12.89 -4.94 -14.60
N PHE A 73 -13.22 -3.84 -13.92
CA PHE A 73 -12.67 -3.39 -12.64
C PHE A 73 -13.56 -3.73 -11.42
N ASP A 74 -14.51 -4.66 -11.55
CA ASP A 74 -15.50 -4.93 -10.49
C ASP A 74 -14.86 -5.39 -9.17
N TRP A 75 -13.82 -6.23 -9.26
CA TRP A 75 -13.04 -6.69 -8.10
C TRP A 75 -12.19 -5.57 -7.46
N PHE A 76 -11.82 -4.56 -8.25
CA PHE A 76 -11.02 -3.43 -7.83
C PHE A 76 -11.86 -2.41 -7.03
N ARG A 77 -13.16 -2.28 -7.36
CA ARG A 77 -14.12 -1.45 -6.61
C ARG A 77 -14.20 -1.85 -5.13
N SER A 78 -14.36 -3.14 -4.86
CA SER A 78 -14.39 -3.68 -3.49
C SER A 78 -13.12 -3.37 -2.71
N ILE A 79 -11.96 -3.35 -3.38
CA ILE A 79 -10.67 -3.06 -2.75
C ILE A 79 -10.58 -1.57 -2.38
N ILE A 80 -11.00 -0.68 -3.28
CA ILE A 80 -10.94 0.76 -3.04
C ILE A 80 -11.88 1.18 -1.91
N ASP A 81 -13.10 0.65 -1.89
CA ASP A 81 -14.07 0.95 -0.84
C ASP A 81 -13.52 0.53 0.55
N GLU A 82 -12.84 -0.61 0.63
CA GLU A 82 -12.20 -1.08 1.86
C GLU A 82 -10.99 -0.23 2.28
N VAL A 83 -10.18 0.22 1.31
CA VAL A 83 -9.02 1.09 1.55
C VAL A 83 -9.44 2.49 2.00
N ALA A 84 -10.49 3.04 1.38
CA ALA A 84 -11.02 4.37 1.69
C ALA A 84 -11.40 4.52 3.17
N GLU A 85 -11.99 3.48 3.75
CA GLU A 85 -12.37 3.48 5.17
C GLU A 85 -11.16 3.48 6.11
N ALA A 86 -10.08 2.80 5.74
CA ALA A 86 -8.88 2.77 6.57
C ALA A 86 -8.00 4.01 6.43
N GLU A 87 -8.09 4.69 5.29
CA GLU A 87 -7.31 5.89 5.01
C GLU A 87 -7.80 7.12 5.77
N LYS A 88 -9.07 7.14 6.22
CA LYS A 88 -9.61 8.14 7.15
C LYS A 88 -8.75 8.28 8.42
N MET A 89 -8.02 7.22 8.81
CA MET A 89 -7.10 7.22 9.96
C MET A 89 -5.71 7.80 9.65
N GLY A 90 -5.40 8.14 8.39
CA GLY A 90 -4.12 8.74 7.99
C GLY A 90 -2.92 7.78 7.93
N VAL A 91 -3.15 6.48 8.13
CA VAL A 91 -2.09 5.47 8.26
C VAL A 91 -1.64 4.89 6.91
N ILE A 92 -2.51 4.92 5.90
CA ILE A 92 -2.27 4.27 4.61
C ILE A 92 -2.09 5.32 3.52
N GLU A 93 -1.00 5.18 2.76
CA GLU A 93 -0.81 5.85 1.49
C GLU A 93 -0.97 4.84 0.35
N PHE A 94 -2.05 4.96 -0.42
CA PHE A 94 -2.37 4.02 -1.49
C PHE A 94 -2.08 4.65 -2.86
N ASN A 95 -1.20 4.03 -3.63
CA ASN A 95 -0.78 4.46 -4.95
C ASN A 95 -1.08 3.39 -6.00
N ILE A 96 -1.76 3.77 -7.07
CA ILE A 96 -2.08 2.90 -8.20
C ILE A 96 -1.33 3.37 -9.43
N TYR A 97 -0.72 2.44 -10.15
CA TYR A 97 0.01 2.67 -11.39
C TYR A 97 -0.53 1.76 -12.49
N ILE A 98 -1.06 2.39 -13.53
CA ILE A 98 -1.58 1.70 -14.71
C ILE A 98 -0.53 1.79 -15.82
N THR A 99 0.04 0.64 -16.20
CA THR A 99 1.18 0.53 -17.11
C THR A 99 0.79 0.32 -18.58
N SER A 100 -0.48 0.11 -18.89
CA SER A 100 -1.03 -0.02 -20.24
C SER A 100 -1.28 1.36 -20.86
N ILE A 101 -0.26 1.94 -21.50
CA ILE A 101 -0.46 2.87 -22.62
C ILE A 101 0.69 2.63 -23.60
N TYR A 102 0.39 2.72 -24.90
CA TYR A 102 1.24 2.60 -26.10
C TYR A 102 1.36 1.19 -26.72
N GLU A 103 0.27 0.76 -27.34
CA GLU A 103 0.34 0.40 -28.77
C GLU A 103 -0.41 1.51 -29.53
N GLU A 104 0.20 2.06 -30.59
CA GLU A 104 -0.35 3.14 -31.40
C GLU A 104 -1.76 2.77 -31.91
N GLY A 105 -2.81 3.28 -31.26
CA GLY A 105 -4.20 3.10 -31.72
C GLY A 105 -5.30 3.16 -30.65
N ASP A 106 -5.00 2.83 -29.39
CA ASP A 106 -6.05 2.60 -28.35
C ASP A 106 -5.98 3.56 -27.14
N VAL A 107 -5.64 4.83 -27.40
CA VAL A 107 -5.52 5.88 -26.37
C VAL A 107 -6.84 6.28 -25.69
N ARG A 108 -7.99 5.78 -26.18
CA ARG A 108 -9.31 6.10 -25.58
C ARG A 108 -9.66 5.19 -24.40
N SER A 109 -9.26 3.93 -24.42
CA SER A 109 -9.79 2.92 -23.48
C SER A 109 -9.24 3.11 -22.06
N GLY A 110 -7.93 3.24 -21.89
CA GLY A 110 -7.30 3.42 -20.57
C GLY A 110 -7.57 4.78 -19.91
N LEU A 111 -7.73 5.84 -20.71
CA LEU A 111 -8.14 7.15 -20.19
C LEU A 111 -9.62 7.15 -19.74
N ILE A 112 -10.50 6.49 -20.50
CA ILE A 112 -11.92 6.33 -20.13
C ILE A 112 -12.06 5.47 -18.87
N ALA A 113 -11.32 4.36 -18.76
CA ALA A 113 -11.28 3.53 -17.57
C ALA A 113 -10.82 4.32 -16.34
N MET A 114 -9.76 5.13 -16.46
CA MET A 114 -9.31 6.02 -15.40
C MET A 114 -10.33 7.12 -15.08
N LEU A 115 -10.96 7.74 -16.08
CA LEU A 115 -12.01 8.75 -15.85
C LEU A 115 -13.23 8.13 -15.16
N HIS A 116 -13.63 6.92 -15.53
CA HIS A 116 -14.63 6.15 -14.81
C HIS A 116 -14.20 5.83 -13.39
N PHE A 117 -12.94 5.44 -13.18
CA PHE A 117 -12.40 5.21 -11.85
C PHE A 117 -12.41 6.48 -10.98
N LEU A 118 -11.90 7.60 -11.51
CA LEU A 118 -11.86 8.89 -10.82
C LEU A 118 -13.28 9.45 -10.58
N ASN A 119 -14.19 9.28 -11.54
CA ASN A 119 -15.60 9.66 -11.37
C ASN A 119 -16.33 8.73 -10.38
N TYR A 120 -16.00 7.44 -10.35
CA TYR A 120 -16.51 6.50 -9.36
C TYR A 120 -16.06 6.92 -7.95
N ALA A 121 -14.77 7.19 -7.77
CA ALA A 121 -14.22 7.71 -6.52
C ALA A 121 -14.85 9.06 -6.11
N LYS A 122 -15.32 9.87 -7.07
CA LYS A 122 -16.06 11.12 -6.83
C LYS A 122 -17.55 10.93 -6.50
N ASN A 123 -18.19 9.85 -6.97
CA ASN A 123 -19.64 9.63 -6.81
C ASN A 123 -20.03 8.89 -5.53
N GLY A 124 -19.05 8.47 -4.71
CA GLY A 124 -19.24 8.05 -3.32
C GLY A 124 -18.99 9.21 -2.36
N ASN A 125 -19.87 10.22 -2.36
CA ASN A 125 -19.88 11.39 -1.46
C ASN A 125 -18.55 12.14 -1.23
N ASP A 126 -18.45 13.27 -1.94
CA ASP A 126 -17.92 14.58 -1.53
C ASP A 126 -16.50 15.01 -1.96
N ILE A 127 -16.46 15.69 -3.11
CA ILE A 127 -16.10 17.12 -3.25
C ILE A 127 -15.04 17.62 -2.23
N ILE A 128 -13.78 17.69 -2.67
CA ILE A 128 -12.63 18.42 -2.07
C ILE A 128 -11.87 17.77 -0.89
N SER A 129 -12.34 16.76 -0.15
CA SER A 129 -11.61 16.31 1.06
C SER A 129 -11.62 14.79 1.34
N GLY A 130 -10.48 14.10 1.13
CA GLY A 130 -10.03 13.16 2.17
C GLY A 130 -9.70 11.71 1.83
N THR A 131 -9.87 11.22 0.59
CA THR A 131 -9.36 9.90 0.17
C THR A 131 -8.14 10.08 -0.74
N ARG A 132 -6.92 10.00 -0.18
CA ARG A 132 -5.60 10.04 -0.86
C ARG A 132 -5.24 8.71 -1.54
N VAL A 133 -6.18 8.06 -2.21
CA VAL A 133 -5.83 7.06 -3.23
C VAL A 133 -5.30 7.82 -4.45
N LYS A 134 -4.00 7.73 -4.72
CA LYS A 134 -3.35 8.41 -5.84
C LYS A 134 -3.23 7.46 -7.04
N ALA A 135 -3.80 7.84 -8.18
CA ALA A 135 -3.67 7.07 -9.40
C ALA A 135 -2.71 7.75 -10.39
N HIS A 136 -1.83 6.95 -10.98
CA HIS A 136 -0.72 7.36 -11.84
C HIS A 136 -0.69 6.52 -13.11
N PHE A 137 -0.16 7.11 -14.19
CA PHE A 137 0.08 6.41 -15.44
C PHE A 137 1.55 6.07 -15.60
N GLY A 138 1.82 4.93 -16.23
CA GLY A 138 3.17 4.42 -16.43
C GLY A 138 3.68 3.65 -15.21
N ARG A 139 5.01 3.63 -15.05
CA ARG A 139 5.68 2.86 -14.00
C ARG A 139 6.12 3.79 -12.86
N PRO A 140 6.08 3.33 -11.60
CA PRO A 140 6.68 4.06 -10.49
C PRO A 140 8.18 4.28 -10.73
N ASN A 141 8.67 5.46 -10.38
CA ASN A 141 10.11 5.64 -10.18
C ASN A 141 10.46 5.09 -8.79
N TRP A 142 10.85 3.81 -8.72
CA TRP A 142 11.12 3.15 -7.45
C TRP A 142 12.22 3.87 -6.64
N TRP A 143 13.23 4.46 -7.29
CA TRP A 143 14.26 5.22 -6.60
C TRP A 143 13.68 6.41 -5.82
N GLU A 144 12.79 7.19 -6.44
CA GLU A 144 12.12 8.32 -5.77
C GLU A 144 11.21 7.84 -4.64
N VAL A 145 10.52 6.71 -4.82
CA VAL A 145 9.67 6.11 -3.78
C VAL A 145 10.52 5.70 -2.57
N TYR A 146 11.61 4.96 -2.76
CA TYR A 146 12.52 4.58 -1.67
C TYR A 146 13.13 5.81 -0.99
N LYS A 147 13.53 6.82 -1.75
CA LYS A 147 14.05 8.08 -1.22
C LYS A 147 13.03 8.78 -0.33
N SER A 148 11.78 8.90 -0.80
CA SER A 148 10.70 9.52 -0.03
C SER A 148 10.45 8.77 1.27
N ILE A 149 10.35 7.44 1.22
CA ILE A 149 10.14 6.61 2.42
C ILE A 149 11.32 6.74 3.39
N ALA A 150 12.55 6.73 2.89
CA ALA A 150 13.74 6.89 3.73
C ALA A 150 13.79 8.25 4.45
N LEU A 151 13.36 9.33 3.78
CA LEU A 151 13.28 10.65 4.40
C LEU A 151 12.21 10.73 5.49
N ASN A 152 11.09 10.02 5.32
CA ASN A 152 9.99 10.00 6.28
C ASN A 152 10.24 9.09 7.49
N HIS A 153 11.12 8.09 7.35
CA HIS A 153 11.33 7.03 8.35
C HIS A 153 12.80 6.95 8.80
N GLN A 154 13.41 8.11 9.11
CA GLN A 154 14.80 8.17 9.56
C GLN A 154 15.00 7.37 10.86
N GLY A 155 15.99 6.48 10.87
CA GLY A 155 16.30 5.63 12.03
C GLY A 155 15.33 4.47 12.28
N GLN A 156 14.31 4.27 11.45
CA GLN A 156 13.31 3.19 11.58
C GLN A 156 13.60 2.01 10.63
N ARG A 157 12.95 0.87 10.89
CA ARG A 157 12.96 -0.29 9.99
C ARG A 157 11.69 -0.30 9.13
N VAL A 158 11.88 -0.55 7.83
CA VAL A 158 10.82 -0.63 6.83
C VAL A 158 10.82 -2.03 6.22
N GLY A 159 9.74 -2.77 6.40
CA GLY A 159 9.53 -4.05 5.73
C GLY A 159 9.01 -3.83 4.32
N VAL A 160 9.74 -4.26 3.30
CA VAL A 160 9.33 -4.18 1.90
C VAL A 160 8.83 -5.55 1.45
N PHE A 161 7.54 -5.65 1.11
CA PHE A 161 6.91 -6.89 0.69
C PHE A 161 6.48 -6.78 -0.76
N TYR A 162 7.00 -7.68 -1.60
CA TYR A 162 6.74 -7.69 -3.03
C TYR A 162 6.03 -8.98 -3.45
N CYS A 163 4.91 -8.83 -4.18
CA CYS A 163 4.18 -9.91 -4.85
C CYS A 163 4.06 -9.58 -6.34
N GLY A 164 4.62 -10.41 -7.21
CA GLY A 164 4.52 -10.21 -8.65
C GLY A 164 5.67 -10.80 -9.47
N ALA A 165 5.75 -10.39 -10.73
CA ALA A 165 6.72 -10.94 -11.69
C ALA A 165 8.19 -10.72 -11.25
N GLN A 166 9.04 -11.71 -11.55
CA GLN A 166 10.46 -11.73 -11.14
C GLN A 166 11.27 -10.51 -11.61
N VAL A 167 10.82 -9.84 -12.68
CA VAL A 167 11.55 -8.75 -13.34
C VAL A 167 11.87 -7.58 -12.40
N LEU A 168 10.99 -7.25 -11.43
CA LEU A 168 11.23 -6.15 -10.48
C LEU A 168 11.98 -6.57 -9.22
N VAL A 169 12.11 -7.87 -8.96
CA VAL A 169 12.69 -8.38 -7.71
C VAL A 169 14.14 -7.91 -7.53
N LYS A 170 14.93 -7.94 -8.62
CA LYS A 170 16.34 -7.52 -8.57
C LYS A 170 16.46 -6.03 -8.26
N GLU A 171 15.71 -5.20 -8.99
CA GLU A 171 15.71 -3.75 -8.84
C GLU A 171 15.29 -3.34 -7.41
N LEU A 172 14.15 -3.83 -6.93
CA LEU A 172 13.64 -3.47 -5.60
C LEU A 172 14.59 -3.92 -4.48
N ARG A 173 15.17 -5.12 -4.60
CA ARG A 173 16.15 -5.62 -3.63
C ARG A 173 17.43 -4.78 -3.61
N GLU A 174 17.93 -4.38 -4.78
CA GLU A 174 19.11 -3.52 -4.89
C GLU A 174 18.85 -2.14 -4.28
N LEU A 175 17.70 -1.53 -4.55
CA LEU A 175 17.28 -0.27 -3.95
C LEU A 175 17.16 -0.38 -2.41
N ALA A 176 16.52 -1.43 -1.90
CA ALA A 176 16.42 -1.66 -0.46
C ALA A 176 17.81 -1.71 0.21
N ARG A 177 18.76 -2.44 -0.39
CA ARG A 177 20.13 -2.53 0.11
C ARG A 177 20.86 -1.19 0.04
N ASP A 178 20.72 -0.47 -1.06
CA ASP A 178 21.40 0.79 -1.31
C ASP A 178 20.95 1.88 -0.34
N PHE A 179 19.63 2.06 -0.18
CA PHE A 179 19.10 3.03 0.78
C PHE A 179 19.43 2.63 2.22
N SER A 180 19.38 1.34 2.58
CA SER A 180 19.79 0.87 3.92
C SER A 180 21.25 1.18 4.28
N ARG A 181 22.12 1.31 3.27
CA ARG A 181 23.54 1.67 3.45
C ARG A 181 23.75 3.17 3.47
N LYS A 182 23.05 3.89 2.59
CA LYS A 182 23.24 5.33 2.35
C LYS A 182 22.43 6.21 3.31
N THR A 183 21.41 5.67 3.97
CA THR A 183 20.56 6.40 4.91
C THR A 183 20.48 5.71 6.28
N THR A 184 19.85 6.39 7.24
CA THR A 184 19.62 5.84 8.59
C THR A 184 18.48 4.83 8.63
N THR A 185 17.53 4.89 7.68
CA THR A 185 16.42 3.94 7.52
C THR A 185 16.91 2.58 7.06
N LYS A 186 16.40 1.50 7.65
CA LYS A 186 16.74 0.12 7.26
C LYS A 186 15.60 -0.55 6.53
N PHE A 187 15.82 -0.90 5.26
CA PHE A 187 14.85 -1.60 4.43
C PHE A 187 15.18 -3.10 4.40
N GLU A 188 14.19 -3.92 4.72
CA GLU A 188 14.29 -5.38 4.62
C GLU A 188 13.33 -5.88 3.55
N PHE A 189 13.87 -6.51 2.50
CA PHE A 189 13.11 -6.91 1.34
C PHE A 189 12.68 -8.38 1.40
N PHE A 190 11.38 -8.60 1.31
CA PHE A 190 10.73 -9.89 1.27
C PHE A 190 10.04 -10.05 -0.07
N LYS A 191 10.41 -11.13 -0.76
CA LYS A 191 9.69 -11.56 -1.95
C LYS A 191 8.79 -12.71 -1.54
N ASP A 192 7.50 -12.54 -1.71
CA ASP A 192 6.57 -13.64 -1.59
C ASP A 192 6.49 -14.42 -2.92
N THR A 193 6.38 -15.74 -2.83
CA THR A 193 6.18 -16.62 -4.00
C THR A 193 4.82 -17.28 -3.78
N PHE A 194 3.75 -16.58 -4.15
CA PHE A 194 2.41 -17.17 -4.26
C PHE A 194 2.26 -17.87 -5.61
#